data_AF-G7YA20-F1
#
_entry.id   AF-G7YA20-F1
#
_cell.length_a   1.000
_cell.length_b   1.000
_cell.length_c   1.000
_cell.angle_alpha   90.00
_cell.angle_beta   90.00
_cell.angle_gamma   90.00
#
_symmetry.space_group_name_H-M   'P 1'
#
loop_
_entity.id
_entity.type
_entity.pdbx_description
1 polymer ?
#
loop_
_entity_poly.entity_id
_entity_poly.type
_entity_poly.pdbx_seq_one_letter_code
_entity_poly.pdbx_strand_id
1 'polypeptide(L)'
;MVVDCSQTINRFTYLDNYPLPRLDKMIEEISHYEVYSTLDLWSAYHEVPVSASDRPFTAFEPCGGLFQCCRISFGVTDGVACFQRTIDNIIRSEKRDCHVFLVRD
;
A
#
# COMPACT_ATOMS: atom_id res chain seq x y z
N MET A 1 -14.82 8.95 5.24
CA MET A 1 -15.34 9.12 3.87
C MET A 1 -14.80 7.98 3.03
N VAL A 2 -15.67 7.23 2.35
CA VAL A 2 -15.28 6.08 1.52
C VAL A 2 -15.54 6.47 0.07
N VAL A 3 -14.54 6.30 -0.79
CA VAL A 3 -14.64 6.52 -2.24
C VAL A 3 -14.69 5.14 -2.89
N ASP A 4 -15.74 4.85 -3.66
CA ASP A 4 -15.83 3.58 -4.39
C ASP A 4 -14.97 3.64 -5.66
N CYS A 5 -13.82 2.97 -5.59
CA CYS A 5 -12.87 2.87 -6.70
C CYS A 5 -13.15 1.68 -7.63
N SER A 6 -14.03 0.75 -7.22
CA SER A 6 -14.21 -0.55 -7.90
C SER A 6 -14.76 -0.43 -9.31
N GLN A 7 -15.66 0.53 -9.55
CA GLN A 7 -16.27 0.79 -10.86
C GLN A 7 -15.60 1.91 -11.64
N THR A 8 -14.65 2.62 -11.02
CA THR A 8 -13.98 3.80 -11.60
C THR A 8 -12.53 3.45 -11.95
N ILE A 9 -11.57 3.98 -11.20
CA ILE A 9 -10.14 3.85 -11.50
C ILE A 9 -9.66 2.41 -11.55
N ASN A 10 -10.17 1.52 -10.68
CA ASN A 10 -9.70 0.13 -10.61
C ASN A 10 -9.93 -0.65 -11.91
N ARG A 11 -10.86 -0.23 -12.78
CA ARG A 11 -11.11 -0.86 -14.09
C ARG A 11 -10.10 -0.43 -15.16
N PHE A 12 -9.47 0.72 -14.98
CA PHE A 12 -8.55 1.32 -15.95
C PHE A 12 -7.10 1.30 -15.49
N THR A 13 -6.87 1.04 -14.21
CA THR A 13 -5.53 0.87 -13.64
C THR A 13 -4.92 -0.46 -14.08
N TYR A 14 -3.71 -0.40 -14.62
CA TYR A 14 -2.90 -1.59 -14.86
C TYR A 14 -2.42 -2.15 -13.54
N LEU A 15 -2.70 -3.43 -13.29
CA LEU A 15 -2.27 -4.12 -12.07
C LEU A 15 -0.75 -4.06 -11.90
N ASP A 16 -0.31 -3.49 -10.77
CA ASP A 16 1.09 -3.56 -10.36
C ASP A 16 1.42 -4.97 -9.86
N ASN A 17 2.20 -5.72 -10.63
CA ASN A 17 2.61 -7.08 -10.29
C ASN A 17 3.79 -7.11 -9.30
N TYR A 18 3.79 -6.19 -8.32
CA TYR A 18 4.79 -6.18 -7.26
C TYR A 18 4.70 -7.50 -6.47
N PRO A 19 5.82 -8.23 -6.29
CA PRO A 19 5.78 -9.55 -5.67
C PRO A 19 5.42 -9.40 -4.19
N LEU A 20 4.17 -9.68 -3.86
CA LEU A 20 3.79 -9.90 -2.47
C LEU A 20 4.33 -11.27 -2.06
N PRO A 21 5.04 -11.36 -0.93
CA PRO A 21 5.56 -12.63 -0.47
C PRO A 21 4.41 -13.60 -0.19
N ARG A 22 4.63 -14.88 -0.51
CA ARG A 22 3.65 -15.93 -0.19
C ARG A 22 3.77 -16.23 1.30
N LEU A 23 2.66 -16.51 1.97
CA LEU A 23 2.65 -16.84 3.40
C LEU A 23 3.69 -17.91 3.77
N ASP A 24 3.78 -18.99 2.98
CA ASP A 24 4.76 -20.07 3.21
C ASP A 24 6.20 -19.57 3.23
N LYS A 25 6.55 -18.65 2.31
CA LYS A 25 7.87 -18.04 2.24
C LYS A 25 8.12 -17.07 3.39
N MET A 26 7.11 -16.29 3.77
CA MET A 26 7.23 -15.40 4.93
C MET A 26 7.53 -16.23 6.19
N ILE A 27 6.82 -17.33 6.39
CA ILE A 27 7.00 -18.22 7.55
C ILE A 27 8.40 -18.84 7.54
N GLU A 28 8.87 -19.31 6.39
CA GLU A 28 10.23 -19.84 6.24
C GLU A 28 11.29 -18.77 6.58
N GLU A 29 11.16 -17.57 6.05
CA GLU A 29 12.09 -16.45 6.29
C GLU A 29 12.11 -16.03 7.76
N ILE A 30 10.94 -15.88 8.39
CA ILE A 30 10.88 -15.45 9.79
C ILE A 30 11.29 -16.55 10.78
N SER A 31 11.22 -17.84 10.39
CA SER A 31 11.55 -18.98 11.26
C SER A 31 12.99 -18.97 11.79
N HIS A 32 13.88 -18.23 11.12
CA HIS A 32 15.28 -18.07 11.52
C HIS A 32 15.50 -17.02 12.62
N TYR A 33 14.47 -16.25 12.99
CA TYR A 33 14.57 -15.19 14.00
C TYR A 33 13.99 -15.64 15.34
N GLU A 34 14.60 -15.18 16.44
CA GLU A 34 14.16 -15.49 17.81
C GLU A 34 13.14 -14.48 18.36
N VAL A 35 13.12 -13.26 17.79
CA VAL A 35 12.29 -12.15 18.27
C VAL A 35 11.41 -11.65 17.13
N TYR A 36 10.11 -11.57 17.41
CA TYR A 36 9.09 -11.08 16.49
C TYR A 36 8.41 -9.86 17.08
N SER A 37 8.17 -8.86 16.23
CA SER A 37 7.44 -7.65 16.59
C SER A 37 6.37 -7.40 15.53
N THR A 38 5.13 -7.21 15.96
CA THR A 38 4.02 -6.81 15.10
C THR A 38 3.83 -5.30 15.22
N LEU A 39 3.82 -4.60 14.08
CA LEU A 39 3.54 -3.17 14.01
C LEU A 39 2.22 -2.98 13.25
N ASP A 40 1.21 -2.43 13.92
CA ASP A 40 -0.01 -2.01 13.23
C ASP A 40 0.16 -0.59 12.70
N LEU A 41 -0.14 -0.44 11.42
CA LEU A 41 0.01 0.79 10.65
C LEU A 41 -1.36 1.26 10.16
N TRP A 42 -2.28 1.46 11.11
CA TRP A 42 -3.70 1.79 10.93
C TRP A 42 -4.00 2.83 9.82
N SER A 43 -3.12 3.81 9.62
CA SER A 43 -3.30 4.89 8.63
C SER A 43 -2.17 5.00 7.60
N ALA A 44 -1.24 4.05 7.53
CA ALA A 44 0.00 4.28 6.77
C ALA A 44 -0.20 4.37 5.25
N TYR A 45 -1.31 3.85 4.71
CA TYR A 45 -1.70 4.13 3.32
C TYR A 45 -1.82 5.64 3.06
N HIS A 46 -2.38 6.39 4.00
CA HIS A 46 -2.52 7.85 3.89
C HIS A 46 -1.19 8.60 4.05
N GLU A 47 -0.12 7.94 4.46
CA GLU A 47 1.22 8.54 4.50
C GLU A 47 1.92 8.46 3.14
N VAL A 48 1.55 7.51 2.27
CA VAL A 48 2.19 7.32 0.97
C VAL A 48 1.64 8.31 -0.06
N PRO A 49 2.48 9.18 -0.66
CA PRO A 49 2.08 10.14 -1.69
C PRO A 49 1.71 9.48 -3.00
N VAL A 50 0.59 9.93 -3.58
CA VAL A 50 0.24 9.64 -4.98
C VAL A 50 1.00 10.61 -5.88
N SER A 51 1.55 10.07 -6.98
CA SER A 51 2.24 10.85 -8.02
C SER A 51 1.35 12.00 -8.49
N ALA A 52 1.94 13.18 -8.72
CA ALA A 52 1.19 14.35 -9.17
C ALA A 52 0.44 14.11 -10.50
N SER A 53 0.98 13.25 -11.37
CA SER A 53 0.34 12.83 -12.63
C SER A 53 -0.94 12.04 -12.42
N ASP A 54 -1.05 11.32 -11.29
CA ASP A 54 -2.08 10.32 -11.08
C ASP A 54 -3.21 10.83 -10.17
N ARG A 55 -2.99 11.95 -9.47
CA ARG A 55 -4.00 12.60 -8.62
C ARG A 55 -5.29 12.96 -9.35
N PRO A 56 -5.28 13.44 -10.61
CA PRO A 56 -6.53 13.73 -11.31
C PRO A 56 -7.43 12.51 -11.50
N PHE A 57 -6.85 11.30 -11.56
CA PHE A 57 -7.64 10.07 -11.65
C PHE A 57 -8.33 9.73 -10.34
N THR A 58 -7.80 10.18 -9.20
CA THR A 58 -8.39 9.95 -7.87
C THR A 58 -9.40 11.03 -7.48
N ALA A 59 -9.96 11.74 -8.45
CA ALA A 59 -10.91 12.80 -8.21
C ALA A 59 -12.29 12.27 -7.78
N PHE A 60 -12.93 12.93 -6.82
CA PHE A 60 -14.27 12.60 -6.30
C PHE A 60 -15.01 13.87 -5.88
N GLU A 61 -16.34 13.84 -5.88
CA GLU A 61 -17.19 15.02 -5.68
C GLU A 61 -18.11 14.90 -4.45
N PRO A 62 -17.61 15.22 -3.24
CA PRO A 62 -18.46 15.37 -2.07
C PRO A 62 -19.23 16.70 -2.13
N CYS A 63 -20.56 16.63 -2.01
CA CYS A 63 -21.43 17.79 -1.82
C CYS A 63 -21.25 18.92 -2.84
N GLY A 64 -20.95 18.59 -4.11
CA GLY A 64 -20.84 19.59 -5.19
C GLY A 64 -19.45 20.22 -5.35
N GLY A 65 -18.45 19.80 -4.58
CA GLY A 65 -17.06 20.25 -4.74
C GLY A 65 -16.19 19.14 -5.29
N LEU A 66 -15.32 19.43 -6.27
CA LEU A 66 -14.38 18.45 -6.82
C LEU A 66 -13.08 18.42 -6.01
N PHE A 67 -12.73 17.25 -5.47
CA PHE A 67 -11.50 17.01 -4.72
C PHE A 67 -10.73 15.84 -5.32
N GLN A 68 -9.46 15.71 -4.96
CA GLN A 68 -8.59 14.61 -5.42
C GLN A 68 -7.74 14.08 -4.27
N CYS A 69 -7.36 12.80 -4.32
CA CYS A 69 -6.49 12.21 -3.30
C CYS A 69 -5.01 12.52 -3.60
N CYS A 70 -4.33 13.16 -2.65
CA CYS A 70 -2.88 13.40 -2.69
C CYS A 70 -2.06 12.25 -2.07
N ARG A 71 -2.74 11.27 -1.49
CA ARG A 71 -2.20 10.12 -0.76
C ARG A 71 -3.00 8.88 -1.14
N ILE A 72 -2.45 7.69 -0.94
CA ILE A 72 -3.16 6.45 -1.27
C ILE A 72 -4.47 6.41 -0.48
N SER A 73 -5.58 6.26 -1.20
CA SER A 73 -6.92 6.12 -0.63
C SER A 73 -7.24 4.64 -0.48
N PHE A 74 -8.12 4.32 0.48
CA PHE A 74 -8.60 2.96 0.63
C PHE A 74 -9.41 2.53 -0.60
N GLY A 75 -9.25 1.27 -1.01
CA GLY A 75 -10.01 0.66 -2.09
C GLY A 75 -9.37 0.75 -3.48
N VAL A 76 -8.20 1.39 -3.64
CA VAL A 76 -7.44 1.36 -4.91
C VAL A 76 -6.70 0.03 -5.08
N THR A 77 -6.76 -0.55 -6.29
CA THR A 77 -6.20 -1.88 -6.60
C THR A 77 -4.72 -2.01 -6.22
N ASP A 78 -3.90 -1.00 -6.56
CA ASP A 78 -2.45 -1.05 -6.35
C ASP A 78 -1.99 -0.52 -4.99
N GLY A 79 -2.93 -0.20 -4.08
CA GLY A 79 -2.60 0.41 -2.80
C GLY A 79 -1.63 -0.44 -1.97
N VAL A 80 -1.86 -1.76 -1.93
CA VAL A 80 -1.02 -2.72 -1.19
C VAL A 80 0.37 -2.86 -1.81
N ALA A 81 0.45 -2.94 -3.13
CA ALA A 81 1.71 -3.09 -3.87
C ALA A 81 2.61 -1.85 -3.69
N CYS A 82 2.04 -0.65 -3.85
CA CYS A 82 2.74 0.60 -3.57
C CYS A 82 3.23 0.66 -2.13
N PHE A 83 2.38 0.27 -1.17
CA PHE A 83 2.75 0.29 0.24
C PHE A 83 3.90 -0.67 0.57
N GLN A 84 3.84 -1.93 0.11
CA GLN A 84 4.92 -2.91 0.30
C GLN A 84 6.22 -2.39 -0.30
N ARG A 85 6.19 -1.86 -1.52
CA ARG A 85 7.36 -1.27 -2.18
C ARG A 85 7.97 -0.13 -1.37
N THR A 86 7.15 0.75 -0.79
CA THR A 86 7.62 1.85 0.06
C THR A 86 8.33 1.31 1.30
N ILE A 87 7.74 0.34 1.99
CA ILE A 87 8.31 -0.29 3.19
C ILE A 87 9.63 -1.00 2.85
N ASP A 88 9.66 -1.78 1.78
CA ASP A 88 10.87 -2.49 1.33
C ASP A 88 12.02 -1.51 1.01
N ASN A 89 11.71 -0.37 0.40
CA ASN A 89 12.71 0.67 0.12
C ASN A 89 13.26 1.31 1.40
N ILE A 90 12.40 1.58 2.39
CA ILE A 90 12.82 2.13 3.69
C ILE A 90 13.76 1.14 4.37
N ILE A 91 13.38 -0.13 4.47
CA ILE A 91 14.19 -1.18 5.11
C ILE A 91 15.54 -1.36 4.41
N ARG A 92 15.53 -1.41 3.07
CA ARG A 92 16.77 -1.50 2.28
C ARG A 92 17.70 -0.31 2.57
N SER A 93 17.16 0.88 2.78
CA SER A 93 17.95 2.08 3.09
C SER A 93 18.56 2.06 4.49
N GLU A 94 17.86 1.47 5.46
CA GLU A 94 18.33 1.31 6.85
C GLU A 94 19.41 0.24 7.02
N LYS A 95 19.66 -0.59 5.99
CA LYS A 95 20.68 -1.67 5.97
C LYS A 95 20.62 -2.60 7.19
N ARG A 96 19.45 -2.75 7.79
CA ARG A 96 19.23 -3.67 8.91
C ARG A 96 18.82 -5.03 8.37
N ASP A 97 19.24 -6.06 9.08
CA ASP A 97 18.78 -7.43 8.86
C ASP A 97 17.38 -7.57 9.50
N CYS A 98 16.39 -6.95 8.87
CA CYS A 98 14.99 -7.04 9.28
C CYS A 98 14.10 -7.24 8.06
N HIS A 99 13.17 -8.19 8.17
CA HIS A 99 12.17 -8.47 7.17
C HIS A 99 10.83 -7.90 7.65
N VAL A 100 10.12 -7.19 6.78
CA VAL A 100 8.78 -6.68 7.08
C VAL A 100 7.82 -7.21 6.04
N PHE A 101 6.76 -7.83 6.54
CA PHE A 101 5.72 -8.42 5.73
C PHE A 101 4.41 -7.70 6.01
N LEU A 102 3.68 -7.36 4.96
CA LEU A 102 2.29 -6.93 5.11
C LEU A 102 1.41 -8.16 5.32
N VAL A 103 0.93 -8.31 6.55
CA VAL A 103 -0.11 -9.27 6.88
C VAL A 103 -1.45 -8.54 6.75
N ARG A 104 -2.34 -9.09 5.91
CA ARG A 104 -3.72 -8.64 5.84
C ARG A 104 -4.52 -9.54 6.78
N ASP A 105 -5.16 -8.95 7.79
CA ASP A 105 -6.14 -9.65 8.62
C ASP A 105 -7.35 -10.14 7.79
#